data_AF-A0A1J5J9Z4-F1
#
_entry.id   AF-A0A1J5J9Z4-F1
#
_cell.length_a   1.000
_cell.length_b   1.000
_cell.length_c   1.000
_cell.angle_alpha   90.00
_cell.angle_beta   90.00
_cell.angle_gamma   90.00
#
_symmetry.space_group_name_H-M   'P 1'
#
loop_
_entity.id
_entity.type
_entity.pdbx_description
1 polymer ?
#
loop_
_entity_poly.entity_id
_entity_poly.type
_entity_poly.pdbx_seq_one_letter_code
_entity_poly.pdbx_strand_id
1 'polypeptide(L)'
;MTVEKNLEHPEKEIKDMNFKEIENLIDNKQITKENHSSVEKRLKEIYVRNKNDHKNTSIVLDLLHKLYPIQLEIIEKERFDSSPLGKMYEKNKK
;
A
#
# COMPACT_ATOMS: atom_id res chain seq x y z
N MET A 1 33.66 -16.71 5.35
CA MET A 1 32.32 -17.28 5.54
C MET A 1 31.31 -16.16 5.40
N THR A 2 30.88 -15.89 4.17
CA THR A 2 29.82 -14.92 3.85
C THR A 2 28.49 -15.64 3.96
N VAL A 3 27.73 -15.34 5.00
CA VAL A 3 26.38 -15.86 5.17
C VAL A 3 25.46 -14.99 4.30
N GLU A 4 25.29 -15.43 3.05
CA GLU A 4 24.12 -15.10 2.25
C GLU A 4 22.90 -15.68 2.97
N LYS A 5 22.25 -14.88 3.81
CA LYS A 5 20.93 -15.23 4.34
C LYS A 5 19.90 -14.64 3.41
N ASN A 6 19.44 -15.50 2.51
CA ASN A 6 18.20 -15.42 1.76
C ASN A 6 17.12 -14.63 2.52
N LEU A 7 16.81 -13.42 2.05
CA LEU A 7 15.51 -12.81 2.27
C LEU A 7 14.51 -13.55 1.38
N GLU A 8 14.17 -14.78 1.76
CA GLU A 8 12.91 -15.40 1.36
C GLU A 8 11.80 -14.49 1.91
N HIS A 9 11.43 -13.49 1.13
CA HIS A 9 10.08 -12.98 1.18
C HIS A 9 9.22 -14.07 0.54
N PRO A 10 8.39 -14.83 1.29
CA PRO A 10 7.16 -15.23 0.67
C PRO A 10 6.43 -13.91 0.43
N GLU A 11 6.51 -13.40 -0.78
CA GLU A 11 5.56 -12.42 -1.29
C GLU A 11 4.20 -13.11 -1.22
N LYS A 12 3.59 -13.15 -0.02
CA LYS A 12 2.18 -13.47 0.08
C LYS A 12 1.50 -12.46 -0.82
N GLU A 13 0.83 -12.97 -1.84
CA GLU A 13 0.07 -12.12 -2.71
C GLU A 13 -0.92 -11.33 -1.86
N ILE A 14 -1.08 -10.04 -2.13
CA ILE A 14 -1.98 -9.15 -1.39
C ILE A 14 -3.40 -9.72 -1.30
N LYS A 15 -3.81 -10.54 -2.29
CA LYS A 15 -5.07 -11.27 -2.33
C LYS A 15 -5.30 -12.22 -1.13
N ASP A 16 -4.24 -12.65 -0.44
CA ASP A 16 -4.30 -13.63 0.65
C ASP A 16 -4.13 -12.99 2.03
N MET A 17 -3.86 -11.68 2.09
CA MET A 17 -3.61 -10.99 3.36
C MET A 17 -4.88 -10.80 4.20
N ASN A 18 -4.71 -10.85 5.51
CA ASN A 18 -5.74 -10.54 6.52
C ASN A 18 -5.65 -9.10 7.03
N PHE A 19 -6.57 -8.69 7.94
CA PHE A 19 -6.62 -7.33 8.50
C PHE A 19 -5.28 -6.85 9.07
N LYS A 20 -4.64 -7.68 9.89
CA LYS A 20 -3.41 -7.31 10.61
C LYS A 20 -2.22 -7.21 9.67
N GLU A 21 -2.18 -8.05 8.65
CA GLU A 21 -1.15 -8.00 7.61
C GLU A 21 -1.30 -6.71 6.78
N ILE A 22 -2.53 -6.33 6.41
CA ILE A 22 -2.78 -5.07 5.67
C ILE A 22 -2.50 -3.85 6.55
N GLU A 23 -2.90 -3.88 7.82
CA GLU A 23 -2.60 -2.81 8.79
C GLU A 23 -1.10 -2.59 8.91
N ASN A 24 -0.31 -3.65 9.04
CA ASN A 24 1.15 -3.55 9.08
C ASN A 24 1.74 -2.93 7.81
N LEU A 25 1.19 -3.20 6.62
CA LEU A 25 1.68 -2.56 5.39
C LEU A 25 1.43 -1.05 5.40
N ILE A 26 0.27 -0.63 5.88
CA ILE A 26 -0.12 0.78 5.97
C ILE A 26 0.73 1.50 7.03
N ASP A 27 0.79 0.94 8.24
CA ASP A 27 1.49 1.56 9.38
C ASP A 27 3.00 1.66 9.13
N ASN A 28 3.61 0.69 8.43
CA ASN A 28 5.02 0.73 8.04
C ASN A 28 5.30 1.52 6.75
N LYS A 29 4.28 2.18 6.17
CA LYS A 29 4.39 2.93 4.90
C LYS A 29 5.00 2.11 3.75
N GLN A 30 4.66 0.81 3.68
CA GLN A 30 5.11 -0.12 2.63
C GLN A 30 4.17 -0.14 1.41
N ILE A 31 3.16 0.72 1.41
CA ILE A 31 2.26 0.91 0.28
C ILE A 31 2.95 1.81 -0.76
N THR A 32 3.09 1.28 -1.96
CA THR A 32 3.66 1.96 -3.12
C THR A 32 2.60 2.14 -4.19
N LYS A 33 2.94 2.87 -5.27
CA LYS A 33 2.06 3.03 -6.43
C LYS A 33 1.63 1.69 -7.03
N GLU A 34 2.56 0.74 -7.08
CA GLU A 34 2.37 -0.56 -7.73
C GLU A 34 1.39 -1.45 -6.97
N ASN A 35 1.36 -1.34 -5.64
CA ASN A 35 0.58 -2.22 -4.78
C ASN A 35 -0.67 -1.56 -4.17
N HIS A 36 -0.79 -0.23 -4.19
CA HIS A 36 -1.91 0.52 -3.61
C HIS A 36 -3.27 -0.01 -4.09
N SER A 37 -3.44 -0.15 -5.42
CA SER A 37 -4.69 -0.64 -6.03
C SER A 37 -5.05 -2.05 -5.54
N SER A 38 -4.04 -2.92 -5.40
CA SER A 38 -4.23 -4.29 -4.91
C SER A 38 -4.68 -4.30 -3.44
N VAL A 39 -4.11 -3.44 -2.60
CA VAL A 39 -4.49 -3.32 -1.18
C VAL A 39 -5.91 -2.78 -1.03
N GLU A 40 -6.26 -1.72 -1.78
CA GLU A 40 -7.62 -1.16 -1.78
C GLU A 40 -8.65 -2.22 -2.23
N LYS A 41 -8.34 -2.95 -3.31
CA LYS A 41 -9.20 -4.03 -3.81
C LYS A 41 -9.37 -5.13 -2.76
N ARG A 42 -8.29 -5.54 -2.09
CA ARG A 42 -8.36 -6.55 -1.05
C ARG A 42 -9.22 -6.10 0.13
N LEU A 43 -9.08 -4.86 0.59
CA LEU A 43 -9.93 -4.29 1.64
C LEU A 43 -11.41 -4.32 1.24
N LYS A 44 -11.74 -3.94 0.00
CA LYS A 44 -13.12 -4.02 -0.53
C LYS A 44 -13.65 -5.45 -0.57
N GLU A 45 -12.84 -6.42 -0.99
CA GLU A 45 -13.22 -7.84 -0.99
C GLU A 45 -13.51 -8.34 0.43
N ILE A 46 -12.66 -8.00 1.40
CA ILE A 46 -12.85 -8.35 2.80
C ILE A 46 -14.12 -7.70 3.35
N TYR A 47 -14.39 -6.43 3.01
CA TYR A 47 -15.62 -5.73 3.39
C TYR A 47 -16.86 -6.47 2.86
N VAL A 48 -16.89 -6.82 1.58
CA VAL A 48 -18.03 -7.53 0.99
C VAL A 48 -18.25 -8.88 1.68
N ARG A 49 -17.18 -9.64 1.96
CA ARG A 49 -17.28 -10.93 2.67
C ARG A 49 -17.78 -10.78 4.12
N ASN A 50 -17.48 -9.65 4.77
CA ASN A 50 -17.79 -9.40 6.18
C ASN A 50 -18.92 -8.38 6.37
N LYS A 51 -19.72 -8.09 5.34
CA LYS A 51 -20.71 -7.00 5.37
C LYS A 51 -21.73 -7.09 6.53
N ASN A 52 -21.98 -8.28 7.04
CA ASN A 52 -22.90 -8.52 8.16
C ASN A 52 -22.21 -8.49 9.54
N ASP A 53 -20.88 -8.44 9.58
CA ASP A 53 -20.09 -8.28 10.79
C ASP A 53 -19.67 -6.81 10.93
N HIS A 54 -20.36 -6.09 11.81
CA HIS A 54 -20.10 -4.66 12.06
C HIS A 54 -18.68 -4.40 12.58
N LYS A 55 -18.11 -5.32 13.37
CA LYS A 55 -16.77 -5.15 13.93
C LYS A 55 -15.73 -5.22 12.81
N ASN A 56 -15.79 -6.25 11.98
CA ASN A 56 -14.87 -6.41 10.86
C ASN A 56 -15.05 -5.31 9.82
N THR A 57 -16.29 -4.90 9.58
CA THR A 57 -16.60 -3.78 8.68
C THR A 57 -15.97 -2.47 9.18
N SER A 58 -16.08 -2.17 10.48
CA SER A 58 -15.45 -0.99 11.07
C SER A 58 -13.93 -1.00 10.91
N ILE A 59 -13.29 -2.16 11.05
CA ILE A 59 -11.84 -2.31 10.84
C ILE A 59 -11.47 -2.00 9.39
N VAL A 60 -12.22 -2.52 8.39
CA VAL A 60 -11.94 -2.19 6.99
C VAL A 60 -12.06 -0.70 6.72
N LEU A 61 -13.08 -0.04 7.26
CA LEU A 61 -13.28 1.39 7.08
C LEU A 61 -12.13 2.21 7.67
N ASP A 62 -11.64 1.83 8.85
CA ASP A 62 -10.46 2.45 9.47
C ASP A 62 -9.20 2.28 8.60
N LEU A 63 -8.97 1.06 8.09
CA LEU A 63 -7.84 0.79 7.20
C LEU A 63 -7.92 1.57 5.88
N LEU A 64 -9.11 1.71 5.28
CA LEU A 64 -9.31 2.55 4.10
C LEU A 64 -9.05 4.03 4.40
N HIS A 65 -9.45 4.50 5.57
CA HIS A 65 -9.18 5.87 5.99
C HIS A 65 -7.67 6.12 6.20
N LYS A 66 -6.94 5.16 6.78
CA LYS A 66 -5.47 5.22 6.90
C LYS A 66 -4.75 5.13 5.55
N LEU A 67 -5.33 4.41 4.57
CA LEU A 67 -4.77 4.28 3.22
C LEU A 67 -4.86 5.57 2.42
N TYR A 68 -5.89 6.38 2.64
CA TYR A 68 -6.18 7.58 1.85
C TYR A 68 -5.07 8.63 1.85
N PRO A 69 -4.46 9.02 3.00
CA PRO A 69 -3.30 9.92 3.00
C PRO A 69 -2.13 9.41 2.15
N ILE A 70 -1.86 8.10 2.19
CA ILE A 70 -0.78 7.49 1.39
C ILE A 70 -1.10 7.60 -0.10
N GLN A 71 -2.36 7.42 -0.48
CA GLN A 71 -2.81 7.63 -1.86
C GLN A 71 -2.52 9.06 -2.34
N LEU A 72 -2.75 10.07 -1.48
CA LEU A 72 -2.48 11.46 -1.81
C LEU A 72 -0.97 11.71 -1.99
N GLU A 73 -0.13 11.16 -1.10
CA GLU A 73 1.33 11.25 -1.23
C GLU A 73 1.83 10.63 -2.55
N ILE A 74 1.29 9.47 -2.94
CA ILE A 74 1.60 8.83 -4.22
C ILE A 74 1.22 9.74 -5.38
N ILE A 75 0.00 10.27 -5.40
CA ILE A 75 -0.49 11.14 -6.48
C ILE A 75 0.32 12.43 -6.57
N GLU A 76 0.65 13.05 -5.43
CA GLU A 76 1.45 14.27 -5.38
C GLU A 76 2.84 14.04 -5.97
N LYS A 77 3.48 12.92 -5.60
CA LYS A 77 4.76 12.52 -6.16
C LYS A 77 4.67 12.28 -7.67
N GLU A 78 3.66 11.54 -8.14
CA GLU A 78 3.46 11.32 -9.58
C GLU A 78 3.25 12.62 -10.37
N ARG A 79 2.49 13.56 -9.80
CA ARG A 79 2.30 14.88 -10.39
C ARG A 79 3.60 15.66 -10.43
N PHE A 80 4.40 15.60 -9.38
CA PHE A 80 5.70 16.25 -9.37
C PHE A 80 6.64 15.64 -10.40
N ASP A 81 6.80 14.32 -10.42
CA ASP A 81 7.71 13.59 -11.32
C ASP A 81 7.33 13.82 -12.80
N SER A 82 6.04 13.95 -13.09
CA SER A 82 5.55 14.27 -14.44
C SER A 82 5.66 15.74 -14.83
N SER A 83 5.84 16.65 -13.87
CA SER A 83 5.95 18.10 -14.13
C SER A 83 7.28 18.48 -14.78
N PRO A 84 7.36 19.65 -15.46
CA PRO A 84 8.62 20.18 -15.99
C PRO A 84 9.70 20.30 -14.91
N LEU A 85 9.30 20.69 -13.68
CA LEU A 85 10.20 20.87 -12.56
C LEU A 85 10.75 19.53 -12.04
N GLY A 86 9.90 18.50 -11.92
CA GLY A 86 10.32 17.16 -11.54
C GLY A 86 11.31 16.56 -12.53
N LYS A 87 11.03 16.69 -13.84
CA LYS A 87 11.95 16.24 -14.91
C LYS A 87 13.29 16.95 -14.87
N MET A 88 13.32 18.26 -14.56
CA MET A 88 14.57 19.00 -14.38
C MET A 88 15.34 18.53 -13.15
N TYR A 89 14.65 18.29 -12.03
CA TYR A 89 15.25 17.79 -10.80
C TYR A 89 15.90 16.41 -11.00
N GLU A 90 15.26 15.48 -11.69
CA GLU A 90 15.85 14.18 -12.02
C GLU A 90 17.05 14.30 -12.97
N LYS A 91 16.99 15.19 -13.96
CA LYS A 91 18.07 15.42 -14.92
C LYS A 91 19.33 15.97 -14.23
N ASN A 92 19.17 16.83 -13.23
CA ASN A 92 20.28 17.45 -12.49
C ASN A 92 20.84 16.57 -11.35
N LYS A 93 20.21 15.43 -11.07
CA LYS A 93 20.68 14.44 -10.09
C LYS A 93 21.66 13.42 -10.69
N LYS A 94 21.76 13.34 -12.02
CA LYS A 94 22.74 12.53 -12.76
C LYS A 94 24.01 13.33 -13.03
#